data_AF-A0A933TXE7-F1
#
_entry.id   AF-A0A933TXE7-F1
#
_cell.length_a   1.000
_cell.length_b   1.000
_cell.length_c   1.000
_cell.angle_alpha   90.00
_cell.angle_beta   90.00
_cell.angle_gamma   90.00
#
_symmetry.space_group_name_H-M   'P 1'
#
loop_
_entity.id
_entity.type
_entity.pdbx_description
1 polymer ?
#
loop_
_entity_poly.entity_id
_entity_poly.type
_entity_poly.pdbx_seq_one_letter_code
_entity_poly.pdbx_strand_id
1 'polypeptide(L)' 'MSHPDTFIHLLGALYGVLLVAATFVRAPLLEALRIDALFLREASEKTRPVNLLAGLLAGGYALYSLLSLSSGH' A
#
# COMPACT_ATOMS: atom_id res chain seq x y z
N MET A 1 -15.49 -12.19 8.65
CA MET A 1 -15.28 -10.73 8.56
C MET A 1 -16.59 -10.07 8.24
N SER A 2 -16.85 -8.92 8.86
CA SER A 2 -17.99 -8.06 8.52
C SER A 2 -17.73 -7.38 7.16
N HIS A 3 -18.79 -6.92 6.47
CA HIS A 3 -18.64 -6.13 5.24
C HIS A 3 -17.62 -4.96 5.33
N PRO A 4 -17.56 -4.20 6.45
CA PRO A 4 -16.53 -3.19 6.66
C PRO A 4 -15.10 -3.74 6.58
N ASP A 5 -14.84 -4.91 7.17
CA ASP A 5 -13.49 -5.46 7.24
C ASP A 5 -12.98 -5.81 5.84
N THR A 6 -13.79 -6.47 5.02
CA THR A 6 -13.44 -6.79 3.63
C THR A 6 -13.13 -5.53 2.82
N PHE A 7 -13.90 -4.47 3.02
CA PHE A 7 -13.68 -3.18 2.37
C PHE A 7 -12.33 -2.56 2.78
N ILE A 8 -11.98 -2.61 4.06
CA ILE A 8 -10.69 -2.11 4.57
C ILE A 8 -9.52 -2.88 3.94
N HIS A 9 -9.61 -4.20 3.86
CA HIS A 9 -8.55 -5.00 3.22
C HIS A 9 -8.45 -4.74 1.72
N LEU A 10 -9.57 -4.51 1.01
CA LEU A 10 -9.54 -4.09 -0.40
C LEU A 10 -8.83 -2.74 -0.58
N LEU A 11 -9.14 -1.76 0.26
CA LEU A 11 -8.45 -0.47 0.24
C LEU A 11 -6.96 -0.61 0.58
N GLY A 12 -6.62 -1.44 1.57
CA GLY A 12 -5.24 -1.72 1.94
C GLY A 12 -4.44 -2.37 0.81
N ALA A 13 -5.05 -3.33 0.10
CA ALA A 13 -4.43 -3.95 -1.07
C ALA A 13 -4.23 -2.95 -2.21
N LEU A 14 -5.24 -2.14 -2.53
CA LEU A 14 -5.15 -1.09 -3.55
C LEU A 14 -4.07 -0.06 -3.21
N TYR A 15 -4.04 0.42 -1.97
CA TYR A 15 -3.05 1.39 -1.53
C TYR A 15 -1.64 0.79 -1.53
N GLY A 16 -1.49 -0.47 -1.16
CA GLY A 16 -0.22 -1.19 -1.27
C GLY A 16 0.32 -1.21 -2.70
N VAL A 17 -0.54 -1.47 -3.70
CA VAL A 17 -0.15 -1.40 -5.13
C VAL A 17 0.29 0.02 -5.52
N LEU A 18 -0.43 1.05 -5.07
CA LEU A 18 -0.06 2.44 -5.34
C LEU A 18 1.30 2.81 -4.73
N LEU A 19 1.62 2.33 -3.52
CA LEU A 19 2.92 2.55 -2.89
C LEU A 19 4.07 1.85 -3.62
N VAL A 20 3.84 0.62 -4.09
CA VAL A 20 4.80 -0.08 -4.96
C VAL A 20 5.02 0.71 -6.24
N ALA A 21 3.95 1.16 -6.90
CA ALA A 21 4.04 1.98 -8.11
C ALA A 21 4.77 3.31 -7.87
N ALA A 22 4.49 3.99 -6.76
CA ALA A 22 5.12 5.25 -6.36
C ALA A 22 6.63 5.13 -6.12
N THR A 23 7.13 3.91 -5.89
CA THR A 23 8.57 3.67 -5.80
C THR A 23 9.27 3.89 -7.14
N PHE A 24 8.64 3.49 -8.25
CA PHE A 24 9.26 3.48 -9.58
C PHE A 24 8.77 4.61 -10.50
N VAL A 25 7.53 5.06 -10.31
CA VAL A 25 6.87 6.02 -11.19
C VAL A 25 6.71 7.36 -10.50
N ARG A 26 7.07 8.43 -11.22
CA ARG A 26 6.84 9.81 -10.78
C ARG A 26 5.58 10.34 -11.43
N ALA A 27 4.51 10.42 -10.65
CA ALA A 27 3.24 10.99 -11.10
C ALA A 27 2.64 11.83 -9.97
N PRO A 28 2.01 12.99 -10.25
CA PRO A 28 1.50 13.89 -9.21
C PRO A 28 0.62 13.19 -8.16
N LEU A 29 -0.23 12.26 -8.61
CA LEU A 29 -1.08 11.47 -7.72
C LEU A 29 -0.28 10.52 -6.82
N LEU A 30 0.72 9.83 -7.38
CA LEU A 30 1.56 8.92 -6.60
C LEU A 30 2.43 9.68 -5.61
N GLU A 31 2.95 10.85 -5.98
CA GLU A 31 3.71 11.72 -5.06
C GLU A 31 2.88 12.15 -3.85
N ALA A 32 1.59 12.47 -4.05
CA ALA A 32 0.68 12.84 -2.97
C ALA A 32 0.34 11.66 -2.03
N LEU A 33 0.45 10.42 -2.52
CA LEU A 33 0.08 9.21 -1.79
C LEU A 33 1.29 8.48 -1.18
N ARG A 34 2.50 8.98 -1.40
CA ARG A 34 3.72 8.41 -0.85
C ARG A 34 3.70 8.43 0.67
N ILE A 35 3.92 7.27 1.29
CA ILE A 35 3.94 7.15 2.74
C ILE A 35 5.14 7.89 3.34
N ASP A 36 6.30 7.86 2.66
CA ASP A 36 7.48 8.56 3.14
C ASP A 36 7.28 10.08 3.11
N ALA A 37 6.54 10.62 2.14
CA ALA A 37 6.16 12.04 2.09
C ALA A 37 5.20 12.47 3.20
N LEU A 38 4.40 11.56 3.73
CA LEU A 38 3.47 11.85 4.82
C LEU A 38 4.16 11.90 6.19
N PHE A 39 5.21 11.10 6.40
CA PHE A 39 5.85 10.95 7.70
C PHE A 39 7.26 11.57 7.79
N LEU A 40 7.95 11.75 6.66
CA LEU A 40 9.30 12.33 6.63
C LEU A 40 9.26 13.75 6.11
N ARG A 41 9.88 14.65 6.87
CA ARG A 41 9.99 16.08 6.53
C ARG A 41 10.82 16.34 5.27
N GLU A 42 11.73 15.43 4.93
CA GLU A 42 12.62 15.52 3.76
C GLU A 42 12.47 14.29 2.84
N ALA A 43 11.23 13.95 2.51
CA ALA A 43 10.98 12.89 1.55
C ALA A 43 11.64 13.19 0.20
N SER A 44 12.49 12.27 -0.26
CA SER A 44 13.34 12.42 -1.43
C SER A 44 13.42 11.10 -2.20
N GLU A 45 14.23 11.06 -3.25
CA GLU A 45 14.50 9.83 -4.00
C GLU A 45 15.15 8.74 -3.14
N LYS A 46 15.92 9.14 -2.12
CA LYS A 46 16.58 8.19 -1.20
C LYS A 46 15.59 7.48 -0.28
N THR A 47 14.46 8.11 0.01
CA THR A 47 13.42 7.56 0.89
C THR A 47 12.31 6.87 0.10
N ARG A 48 12.27 6.98 -1.24
CA ARG A 48 11.30 6.27 -2.09
C ARG A 48 11.21 4.76 -1.82
N PRO A 49 12.32 4.02 -1.62
CA PRO A 49 12.24 2.58 -1.32
C PRO A 49 11.43 2.23 -0.07
N VAL A 50 11.21 3.18 0.85
CA VAL A 50 10.30 2.99 2.00
C VAL A 50 8.87 2.70 1.54
N ASN A 51 8.42 3.31 0.43
CA ASN A 51 7.11 3.02 -0.14
C ASN A 51 7.00 1.58 -0.64
N LEU A 52 8.08 1.01 -1.19
CA LEU A 52 8.11 -0.38 -1.62
C LEU A 52 7.93 -1.31 -0.42
N LEU A 53 8.72 -1.10 0.64
CA LEU A 53 8.62 -1.91 1.86
C LEU A 53 7.23 -1.78 2.50
N ALA A 54 6.72 -0.56 2.65
CA ALA A 54 5.39 -0.33 3.21
C ALA A 54 4.29 -0.93 2.33
N GLY A 55 4.39 -0.77 1.01
CA GLY A 55 3.42 -1.30 0.04
C GLY A 55 3.39 -2.83 0.03
N LEU A 56 4.55 -3.48 0.07
CA LEU A 56 4.64 -4.94 0.15
C LEU A 56 4.11 -5.49 1.48
N LEU A 57 4.44 -4.84 2.61
CA LEU A 57 3.97 -5.29 3.93
C LEU A 57 2.47 -5.07 4.10
N ALA A 58 1.98 -3.86 3.88
CA ALA A 58 0.58 -3.52 4.07
C ALA A 58 -0.31 -4.15 2.98
N GLY A 59 0.08 -4.02 1.72
CA GLY A 59 -0.64 -4.59 0.58
C GLY A 59 -0.59 -6.11 0.58
N GLY A 60 0.57 -6.71 0.89
CA GLY A 60 0.73 -8.15 1.00
C GLY A 60 -0.09 -8.75 2.12
N TYR A 61 -0.11 -8.13 3.31
CA TYR A 61 -0.99 -8.55 4.40
C TYR A 61 -2.47 -8.44 4.01
N ALA A 62 -2.87 -7.30 3.44
CA ALA A 62 -4.26 -7.10 3.03
C ALA A 62 -4.71 -8.10 1.97
N LEU A 63 -3.85 -8.38 0.98
CA LEU A 63 -4.10 -9.39 -0.05
C LEU A 63 -4.16 -10.80 0.56
N TYR A 64 -3.24 -11.14 1.46
CA TYR A 64 -3.26 -12.42 2.17
C TYR A 64 -4.57 -12.62 2.94
N SER A 65 -5.05 -11.60 3.67
CA SER A 65 -6.32 -11.67 4.40
C SER A 65 -7.51 -11.89 3.46
N LEU A 66 -7.54 -11.25 2.29
CA LEU A 66 -8.58 -11.46 1.27
C LEU A 66 -8.51 -12.86 0.66
N LEU A 67 -7.30 -13.35 0.36
CA LEU A 67 -7.11 -14.68 -0.23
C LEU A 67 -7.44 -15.79 0.76
N SER A 68 -7.00 -15.66 2.01
CA SER A 68 -7.30 -16.61 3.09
C SER A 68 -8.80 -16.72 3.34
N LEU A 69 -9.56 -15.63 3.12
CA LEU A 69 -11.02 -15.64 3.17
C LEU A 69 -11.62 -16.44 2.01
N SER A 70 -11.08 -16.28 0.79
CA SER A 70 -11.58 -16.97 -0.41
C SER A 70 -11.28 -18.48 -0.43
N SER A 71 -10.18 -18.89 0.21
CA SER A 71 -9.75 -20.30 0.27
C SER A 71 -10.40 -21.10 1.40
N GLY A 72 -11.16 -20.44 2.29
CA GLY A 72 -11.93 -21.07 3.35
C GLY A 72 -13.31 -21.52 2.88
N HIS A 73 -13.36 -22.39 1.86
CA HIS A 73 -14.47 -23.33 1.72
C HIS A 73 -14.42 -24.36 2.85
#